data_AF-A0A926Y072-F1
#
_entry.id   AF-A0A926Y072-F1
#
_cell.length_a   1.000
_cell.length_b   1.000
_cell.length_c   1.000
_cell.angle_alpha   90.00
_cell.angle_beta   90.00
_cell.angle_gamma   90.00
#
_symmetry.space_group_name_H-M   'P 1'
#
loop_
_entity.id
_entity.type
_entity.pdbx_description
1 polymer ?
#
loop_
_entity_poly.entity_id
_entity_poly.type
_entity_poly.pdbx_seq_one_letter_code
_entity_poly.pdbx_strand_id
1 'polypeptide(L)'
;MYSFTNRFNGSGLRQRIDMINSQRSGSATWWRYVAWMAVMSVMAFACRHSSQTEVTSTKKKAIFPLTNATRVLANQLDQPDLPWFCESALVADYTKPDTIRYKGRVILFKSSPTTHYPDILCIRNNHLDLKDPTLPIKLFINAQESQLADLSTVSFENTNEILIYQKWENIEGAERYPELYRIFVSTTHKTPTPNQIRLRWKQFLLANAVSEHPLGESNSFSMNKLMEATFFSNKNAFVTRTKDDYLKLYDEYATDIDVLINGLAVEPKRIEGVHIREVDKLYTRERPFYEWTDGSNRAHRFVLYVQTAPKLAKRDSSYYVFSPFYSGDF
;
A
#
# COMPACT_ATOMS: atom_id res chain seq x y z
N MET A 1 22.10 75.44 29.68
CA MET A 1 20.76 75.32 29.07
C MET A 1 20.91 74.56 27.76
N TYR A 2 20.62 73.26 27.77
CA TYR A 2 20.72 72.43 26.56
C TYR A 2 19.34 72.29 25.92
N SER A 3 19.27 72.72 24.66
CA SER A 3 18.11 72.63 23.78
C SER A 3 17.94 71.19 23.29
N PHE A 4 16.82 70.57 23.64
CA PHE A 4 16.40 69.28 23.08
C PHE A 4 15.91 69.50 21.64
N THR A 5 16.65 68.97 20.67
CA THR A 5 16.21 68.87 19.27
C THR A 5 15.53 67.53 19.05
N ASN A 6 14.20 67.48 19.22
CA ASN A 6 13.39 66.33 18.79
C ASN A 6 13.23 66.35 17.26
N ARG A 7 14.05 65.58 16.54
CA ARG A 7 13.78 65.22 15.15
C ARG A 7 13.05 63.88 15.11
N PHE A 8 11.71 63.92 15.09
CA PHE A 8 10.89 62.75 14.79
C PHE A 8 10.96 62.44 13.29
N ASN A 9 11.86 61.54 12.89
CA ASN A 9 12.03 61.09 11.52
C ASN A 9 11.60 59.62 11.37
N GLY A 10 10.41 59.29 11.88
CA GLY A 10 9.83 57.94 11.80
C GLY A 10 8.82 57.84 10.66
N SER A 11 9.05 56.93 9.71
CA SER A 11 8.17 56.62 8.58
C SER A 11 6.71 56.30 8.97
N GLY A 12 6.48 55.83 10.20
CA GLY A 12 5.15 55.53 10.71
C GLY A 12 4.25 56.74 10.98
N LEU A 13 4.80 57.94 11.19
CA LEU A 13 3.99 59.12 11.53
C LEU A 13 3.38 59.74 10.26
N ARG A 14 4.13 59.78 9.15
CA ARG A 14 3.59 60.16 7.82
C ARG A 14 2.49 59.20 7.36
N GLN A 15 2.72 57.90 7.51
CA GLN A 15 1.76 56.87 7.07
C GLN A 15 0.44 56.91 7.88
N ARG A 16 0.52 57.25 9.18
CA ARG A 16 -0.67 57.45 10.02
C ARG A 16 -1.43 58.73 9.68
N ILE A 17 -0.73 59.82 9.35
CA ILE A 17 -1.35 61.07 8.90
C ILE A 17 -2.05 60.88 7.55
N ASP A 18 -1.43 60.17 6.60
CA ASP A 18 -2.05 59.87 5.29
C ASP A 18 -3.27 58.97 5.40
N MET A 19 -3.28 58.04 6.35
CA MET A 19 -4.44 57.15 6.57
C MET A 19 -5.63 57.90 7.19
N ILE A 20 -5.36 58.86 8.09
CA ILE A 20 -6.40 59.72 8.69
C ILE A 20 -6.95 60.75 7.69
N ASN A 21 -6.11 61.24 6.76
CA ASN A 21 -6.51 62.16 5.70
C ASN A 21 -6.93 61.48 4.39
N SER A 22 -7.03 60.15 4.37
CA SER A 22 -7.47 59.43 3.17
C SER A 22 -8.92 59.81 2.84
N GLN A 23 -9.17 60.20 1.58
CA GLN A 23 -10.49 60.61 1.12
C GLN A 23 -11.49 59.47 1.33
N ARG A 24 -12.70 59.82 1.81
CA ARG A 24 -13.82 58.89 1.97
C ARG A 24 -13.99 58.09 0.67
N SER A 25 -13.98 56.77 0.81
CA SER A 25 -14.16 55.82 -0.29
C SER A 25 -15.37 56.22 -1.12
N GLY A 26 -15.11 56.67 -2.36
CA GLY A 26 -16.16 57.10 -3.28
C GLY A 26 -17.07 55.94 -3.68
N SER A 27 -18.25 56.27 -4.21
CA SER A 27 -19.29 55.33 -4.67
C SER A 27 -18.77 54.21 -5.59
N ALA A 28 -17.71 54.49 -6.36
CA ALA A 28 -17.03 53.50 -7.21
C ALA A 28 -16.42 52.33 -6.41
N THR A 29 -15.94 52.58 -5.20
CA THR A 29 -15.38 51.54 -4.32
C THR A 29 -16.47 50.63 -3.78
N TRP A 30 -17.62 51.21 -3.43
CA TRP A 30 -18.78 50.46 -2.97
C TRP A 30 -19.32 49.50 -4.05
N TRP A 31 -19.40 49.96 -5.30
CA TRP A 31 -19.82 49.11 -6.42
C TRP A 31 -18.90 47.89 -6.62
N ARG A 32 -17.59 48.04 -6.42
CA ARG A 32 -16.63 46.92 -6.49
C ARG A 32 -16.93 45.85 -5.45
N TYR A 33 -17.25 46.23 -4.22
CA TYR A 33 -17.61 45.28 -3.16
C TYR A 33 -18.95 44.59 -3.43
N VAL A 34 -19.94 45.32 -3.95
CA VAL A 34 -21.24 44.75 -4.34
C VAL A 34 -21.06 43.74 -5.48
N ALA A 35 -20.26 44.07 -6.50
CA ALA A 35 -19.94 43.15 -7.59
C ALA A 35 -19.21 41.89 -7.07
N TRP A 36 -18.28 42.05 -6.12
CA TRP A 36 -17.57 40.93 -5.51
C TRP A 36 -18.52 40.00 -4.72
N MET A 37 -19.44 40.57 -3.94
CA MET A 37 -20.46 39.81 -3.21
C MET A 37 -21.44 39.08 -4.14
N ALA A 38 -21.80 39.70 -5.26
CA ALA A 38 -22.63 39.07 -6.28
C ALA A 38 -21.91 37.86 -6.91
N VAL A 39 -20.62 37.99 -7.27
CA VAL A 39 -19.82 36.88 -7.82
C VAL A 39 -19.71 35.72 -6.81
N MET A 40 -19.43 36.03 -5.54
CA MET A 40 -19.36 34.99 -4.49
C MET A 40 -20.71 34.29 -4.27
N SER A 41 -21.81 35.04 -4.35
CA SER A 41 -23.15 34.46 -4.24
C SER A 41 -23.48 33.54 -5.42
N VAL A 42 -23.15 33.94 -6.66
CA VAL A 42 -23.34 33.10 -7.85
C VAL A 42 -22.51 31.82 -7.77
N MET A 43 -21.25 31.91 -7.30
CA MET A 43 -20.43 30.71 -7.05
C MET A 43 -21.06 29.79 -6.00
N ALA A 44 -21.56 30.34 -4.90
CA ALA A 44 -22.22 29.55 -3.86
C ALA A 44 -23.51 28.88 -4.36
N PHE A 45 -24.30 29.55 -5.20
CA PHE A 45 -25.49 28.98 -5.83
C PHE A 45 -25.15 27.94 -6.92
N ALA A 46 -24.10 28.17 -7.72
CA ALA A 46 -23.62 27.21 -8.70
C ALA A 46 -23.12 25.91 -8.05
N CYS A 47 -22.43 26.01 -6.92
CA CYS A 47 -22.03 24.84 -6.12
C CYS A 47 -23.23 24.09 -5.51
N ARG A 48 -24.40 24.74 -5.39
CA ARG A 48 -25.62 24.12 -4.83
C ARG A 48 -26.48 23.41 -5.88
N HIS A 49 -26.23 23.62 -7.18
CA HIS A 49 -27.00 23.05 -8.29
C HIS A 49 -26.30 21.87 -8.97
N SER A 50 -25.85 20.88 -8.19
CA SER A 50 -25.21 19.65 -8.71
C SER A 50 -25.67 18.39 -7.96
N SER A 51 -26.96 18.29 -7.67
CA SER A 51 -27.52 17.06 -7.07
C SER A 51 -28.93 16.73 -7.56
N GLN A 52 -29.24 17.05 -8.83
CA GLN A 52 -30.14 16.18 -9.58
C GLN A 52 -29.29 15.07 -10.20
N THR A 53 -29.00 14.07 -9.37
CA THR A 53 -28.53 12.79 -9.86
C THR A 53 -29.68 12.20 -10.68
N GLU A 54 -29.65 12.38 -12.00
CA GLU A 54 -30.43 11.56 -12.90
C GLU A 54 -30.13 10.10 -12.54
N VAL A 55 -31.11 9.42 -11.94
CA VAL A 55 -31.05 7.98 -11.74
C VAL A 55 -31.25 7.37 -13.13
N THR A 56 -30.21 7.39 -13.94
CA THR A 56 -30.18 6.62 -15.17
C THR A 56 -30.28 5.17 -14.73
N SER A 57 -31.48 4.61 -14.83
CA SER A 57 -31.79 3.19 -14.65
C SER A 57 -31.09 2.40 -15.75
N THR A 58 -29.77 2.31 -15.63
CA THR A 58 -28.95 1.41 -16.42
C THR A 58 -29.27 0.03 -15.87
N LYS A 59 -29.97 -0.78 -16.69
CA LYS A 59 -30.28 -2.19 -16.38
C LYS A 59 -29.08 -2.83 -15.71
N LYS A 60 -29.27 -3.30 -14.47
CA LYS A 60 -28.23 -3.96 -13.66
C LYS A 60 -27.67 -5.12 -14.48
N LYS A 61 -26.42 -5.01 -14.93
CA LYS A 61 -25.74 -6.07 -15.66
C LYS A 61 -24.85 -6.80 -14.66
N ALA A 62 -25.05 -8.11 -14.52
CA ALA A 62 -24.19 -8.96 -13.70
C ALA A 62 -22.72 -8.79 -14.13
N ILE A 63 -21.82 -8.76 -13.14
CA ILE A 63 -20.37 -8.63 -13.36
C ILE A 63 -19.89 -9.83 -14.20
N PHE A 64 -20.31 -11.03 -13.79
CA PHE A 64 -20.01 -12.31 -14.41
C PHE A 64 -21.26 -12.94 -15.06
N PRO A 65 -21.11 -13.80 -16.09
CA PRO A 65 -22.22 -14.59 -16.59
C PRO A 65 -22.64 -15.63 -15.53
N LEU A 66 -23.94 -15.68 -15.23
CA LEU A 66 -24.54 -16.50 -14.17
C LEU A 66 -24.66 -17.97 -14.56
N THR A 67 -23.51 -18.63 -14.80
CA THR A 67 -23.44 -20.00 -15.31
C THR A 67 -23.43 -21.08 -14.23
N ASN A 68 -23.04 -20.74 -12.99
CA ASN A 68 -22.99 -21.67 -11.86
C ASN A 68 -23.61 -21.04 -10.60
N ALA A 69 -23.92 -21.90 -9.62
CA ALA A 69 -24.53 -21.46 -8.36
C ALA A 69 -23.63 -20.48 -7.58
N THR A 70 -22.30 -20.67 -7.66
CA THR A 70 -21.31 -19.80 -6.98
C THR A 70 -21.40 -18.37 -7.47
N ARG A 71 -21.45 -18.15 -8.80
CA ARG A 71 -21.61 -16.82 -9.41
C ARG A 71 -23.01 -16.23 -9.15
N VAL A 72 -24.05 -17.07 -9.07
CA VAL A 72 -25.40 -16.59 -8.68
C VAL A 72 -25.36 -16.00 -7.27
N LEU A 73 -24.71 -16.68 -6.33
CA LEU A 73 -24.54 -16.22 -4.95
C LEU A 73 -23.66 -14.97 -4.88
N ALA A 74 -22.54 -14.94 -5.61
CA ALA A 74 -21.67 -13.76 -5.70
C ALA A 74 -22.40 -12.52 -6.27
N ASN A 75 -23.21 -12.70 -7.31
CA ASN A 75 -24.02 -11.63 -7.90
C ASN A 75 -25.08 -11.06 -6.95
N GLN A 76 -25.46 -11.79 -5.89
CA GLN A 76 -26.30 -11.22 -4.83
C GLN A 76 -25.54 -10.18 -4.01
N LEU A 77 -24.22 -10.30 -3.87
CA LEU A 77 -23.37 -9.34 -3.15
C LEU A 77 -23.07 -8.08 -3.96
N ASP A 78 -23.07 -8.19 -5.29
CA ASP A 78 -22.87 -7.04 -6.20
C ASP A 78 -24.04 -6.04 -6.21
N GLN A 79 -25.02 -6.20 -5.33
CA GLN A 79 -26.11 -5.26 -5.19
C GLN A 79 -25.59 -3.93 -4.62
N PRO A 80 -25.96 -2.77 -5.20
CA PRO A 80 -25.41 -1.47 -4.82
C PRO A 80 -25.73 -1.04 -3.38
N ASP A 81 -26.69 -1.72 -2.76
CA ASP A 81 -27.21 -1.44 -1.43
C ASP A 81 -26.49 -2.30 -0.36
N LEU A 82 -25.58 -3.18 -0.79
CA LEU A 82 -24.80 -4.05 0.07
C LEU A 82 -23.36 -3.53 0.20
N PRO A 83 -22.71 -3.75 1.36
CA PRO A 83 -21.38 -3.24 1.67
C PRO A 83 -20.29 -4.18 1.15
N TRP A 84 -20.46 -4.78 -0.01
CA TRP A 84 -19.54 -5.79 -0.55
C TRP A 84 -18.96 -5.34 -1.89
N PHE A 85 -17.70 -5.67 -2.13
CA PHE A 85 -17.08 -5.54 -3.44
C PHE A 85 -16.18 -6.72 -3.74
N CYS A 86 -16.09 -7.09 -5.02
CA CYS A 86 -15.17 -8.12 -5.46
C CYS A 86 -13.74 -7.56 -5.44
N GLU A 87 -12.91 -8.10 -4.55
CA GLU A 87 -11.50 -7.72 -4.40
C GLU A 87 -10.63 -8.45 -5.43
N SER A 88 -10.88 -9.75 -5.61
CA SER A 88 -10.16 -10.58 -6.57
C SER A 88 -11.04 -11.69 -7.14
N ALA A 89 -10.77 -12.05 -8.39
CA ALA A 89 -11.53 -13.06 -9.11
C ALA A 89 -10.63 -13.89 -10.04
N LEU A 90 -10.53 -15.19 -9.78
CA LEU A 90 -10.02 -16.18 -10.73
C LEU A 90 -11.21 -16.81 -11.45
N VAL A 91 -11.52 -16.32 -12.64
CA VAL A 91 -12.62 -16.80 -13.49
C VAL A 91 -12.12 -16.92 -14.93
N ALA A 92 -12.38 -18.06 -15.56
CA ALA A 92 -11.85 -18.39 -16.89
C ALA A 92 -12.23 -17.36 -17.99
N ASP A 93 -13.45 -16.81 -17.93
CA ASP A 93 -14.01 -15.93 -18.97
C ASP A 93 -13.99 -14.44 -18.60
N TYR A 94 -13.24 -14.03 -17.59
CA TYR A 94 -13.33 -12.66 -17.08
C TYR A 94 -12.41 -11.72 -17.87
N THR A 95 -13.03 -10.90 -18.72
CA THR A 95 -12.32 -9.98 -19.64
C THR A 95 -12.64 -8.50 -19.39
N LYS A 96 -13.42 -8.17 -18.35
CA LYS A 96 -13.86 -6.79 -18.11
C LYS A 96 -12.98 -6.07 -17.09
N PRO A 97 -12.73 -4.76 -17.29
CA PRO A 97 -12.15 -3.91 -16.26
C PRO A 97 -13.15 -3.75 -15.09
N ASP A 98 -12.61 -3.65 -13.88
CA ASP A 98 -13.39 -3.53 -12.66
C ASP A 98 -14.15 -2.18 -12.63
N THR A 99 -15.48 -2.28 -12.71
CA THR A 99 -16.39 -1.16 -12.53
C THR A 99 -17.23 -1.39 -11.29
N ILE A 100 -16.95 -0.68 -10.20
CA ILE A 100 -17.80 -0.69 -9.01
C ILE A 100 -18.83 0.43 -9.17
N ARG A 101 -20.09 0.16 -8.83
CA ARG A 101 -21.16 1.16 -8.84
C ARG A 101 -21.66 1.40 -7.42
N TYR A 102 -21.36 2.56 -6.84
CA TYR A 102 -21.87 2.95 -5.53
C TYR A 102 -22.61 4.29 -5.63
N LYS A 103 -23.87 4.32 -5.15
CA LYS A 103 -24.75 5.51 -5.19
C LYS A 103 -24.77 6.23 -6.56
N GLY A 104 -24.82 5.45 -7.65
CA GLY A 104 -24.83 5.98 -9.01
C GLY A 104 -23.47 6.42 -9.58
N ARG A 105 -22.38 6.33 -8.80
CA ARG A 105 -21.02 6.60 -9.28
C ARG A 105 -20.34 5.31 -9.74
N VAL A 106 -19.83 5.31 -10.97
CA VAL A 106 -18.95 4.24 -11.48
C VAL A 106 -17.52 4.54 -11.06
N ILE A 107 -16.97 3.74 -10.15
CA ILE A 107 -15.54 3.74 -9.83
C ILE A 107 -14.90 2.73 -10.78
N LEU A 108 -14.15 3.26 -11.74
CA LEU A 108 -13.29 2.47 -12.63
C LEU A 108 -11.98 2.19 -11.89
N PHE A 109 -11.75 0.94 -11.52
CA PHE A 109 -10.41 0.52 -11.16
C PHE A 109 -9.65 0.27 -12.46
N LYS A 110 -8.60 1.06 -12.70
CA LYS A 110 -7.78 1.00 -13.93
C LYS A 110 -6.96 -0.28 -14.05
N SER A 111 -6.97 -1.15 -13.05
CA SER A 111 -6.24 -2.40 -13.00
C SER A 111 -7.17 -3.55 -13.38
N SER A 112 -6.72 -4.39 -14.31
CA SER A 112 -7.44 -5.61 -14.70
C SER A 112 -7.66 -6.49 -13.46
N PRO A 113 -8.85 -7.09 -13.27
CA PRO A 113 -9.12 -8.01 -12.16
C PRO A 113 -8.24 -9.27 -12.14
N THR A 114 -7.52 -9.53 -13.23
CA THR A 114 -6.46 -10.55 -13.29
C THR A 114 -5.17 -10.13 -12.58
N THR A 115 -5.13 -8.94 -11.98
CA THR A 115 -3.93 -8.34 -11.36
C THR A 115 -4.09 -8.10 -9.85
N HIS A 116 -5.31 -8.21 -9.31
CA HIS A 116 -5.53 -8.16 -7.87
C HIS A 116 -5.49 -9.58 -7.34
N TYR A 117 -4.42 -9.90 -6.64
CA TYR A 117 -4.24 -11.19 -6.00
C TYR A 117 -4.67 -11.11 -4.55
N PRO A 118 -5.31 -12.15 -4.00
CA PRO A 118 -5.82 -12.10 -2.64
C PRO A 118 -4.75 -12.37 -1.60
N ASP A 119 -4.45 -11.37 -0.77
CA ASP A 119 -3.48 -11.51 0.32
C ASP A 119 -3.97 -12.46 1.43
N ILE A 120 -5.27 -12.76 1.49
CA ILE A 120 -5.87 -13.65 2.50
C ILE A 120 -5.76 -15.14 2.18
N LEU A 121 -5.53 -15.52 0.91
CA LEU A 121 -5.46 -16.92 0.48
C LEU A 121 -4.04 -17.34 0.14
N CYS A 122 -3.71 -18.60 0.41
CA CYS A 122 -2.46 -19.23 -0.01
C CYS A 122 -2.67 -20.68 -0.43
N ILE A 123 -1.63 -21.33 -0.98
CA ILE A 123 -1.60 -22.76 -1.24
C ILE A 123 -0.59 -23.43 -0.32
N ARG A 124 -1.03 -24.42 0.46
CA ARG A 124 -0.17 -25.28 1.29
C ARG A 124 -0.42 -26.74 0.93
N ASN A 125 0.65 -27.50 0.68
CA ASN A 125 0.57 -28.91 0.29
C ASN A 125 -0.38 -29.16 -0.89
N ASN A 126 -0.44 -28.25 -1.87
CA ASN A 126 -1.34 -28.30 -3.04
C ASN A 126 -2.85 -28.12 -2.74
N HIS A 127 -3.19 -27.71 -1.52
CA HIS A 127 -4.54 -27.35 -1.10
C HIS A 127 -4.64 -25.85 -0.81
N LEU A 128 -5.84 -25.30 -0.98
CA LEU A 128 -6.14 -23.91 -0.59
C LEU A 128 -6.12 -23.80 0.93
N ASP A 129 -5.57 -22.71 1.44
CA ASP A 129 -5.53 -22.41 2.87
C ASP A 129 -5.62 -20.88 3.09
N LEU A 130 -5.95 -20.48 4.32
CA LEU A 130 -5.89 -19.08 4.74
C LEU A 130 -4.47 -18.71 5.15
N LYS A 131 -4.03 -17.51 4.76
CA LYS A 131 -2.76 -16.96 5.26
C LYS A 131 -2.86 -16.66 6.76
N ASP A 132 -3.93 -15.97 7.15
CA ASP A 132 -4.27 -15.67 8.53
C ASP A 132 -5.65 -16.28 8.90
N PRO A 133 -5.68 -17.35 9.71
CA PRO A 133 -6.93 -18.01 10.10
C PRO A 133 -7.73 -17.22 11.16
N THR A 134 -7.17 -16.14 11.72
CA THR A 134 -7.84 -15.33 12.76
C THR A 134 -8.81 -14.31 12.17
N LEU A 135 -8.71 -14.04 10.87
CA LEU A 135 -9.60 -13.12 10.18
C LEU A 135 -11.04 -13.63 10.18
N PRO A 136 -12.03 -12.75 10.40
CA PRO A 136 -13.44 -13.12 10.35
C PRO A 136 -13.87 -13.32 8.89
N ILE A 137 -13.88 -14.57 8.44
CA ILE A 137 -14.14 -14.96 7.05
C ILE A 137 -15.33 -15.91 6.99
N LYS A 138 -16.16 -15.75 5.94
CA LYS A 138 -17.21 -16.70 5.59
C LYS A 138 -16.88 -17.42 4.28
N LEU A 139 -16.88 -18.74 4.29
CA LEU A 139 -16.51 -19.57 3.14
C LEU A 139 -17.74 -20.22 2.51
N PHE A 140 -17.75 -20.24 1.18
CA PHE A 140 -18.74 -20.93 0.38
C PHE A 140 -18.05 -21.82 -0.66
N ILE A 141 -18.27 -23.14 -0.60
CA ILE A 141 -17.79 -24.10 -1.59
C ILE A 141 -18.99 -24.57 -2.41
N ASN A 142 -18.93 -24.43 -3.73
CA ASN A 142 -20.01 -24.78 -4.66
C ASN A 142 -21.37 -24.17 -4.28
N ALA A 143 -21.37 -22.91 -3.83
CA ALA A 143 -22.52 -22.15 -3.33
C ALA A 143 -23.16 -22.65 -2.03
N GLN A 144 -22.54 -23.59 -1.33
CA GLN A 144 -22.93 -24.00 0.02
C GLN A 144 -21.99 -23.37 1.04
N GLU A 145 -22.54 -22.90 2.14
CA GLU A 145 -21.74 -22.42 3.27
C GLU A 145 -20.93 -23.58 3.85
N SER A 146 -19.65 -23.36 4.09
CA SER A 146 -18.70 -24.38 4.53
C SER A 146 -17.85 -23.84 5.68
N GLN A 147 -17.24 -24.74 6.45
CA GLN A 147 -16.33 -24.37 7.51
C GLN A 147 -14.97 -24.00 6.92
N LEU A 148 -14.25 -23.06 7.55
CA LEU A 148 -12.92 -22.66 7.05
C LEU A 148 -11.94 -23.83 6.95
N ALA A 149 -12.08 -24.83 7.83
CA ALA A 149 -11.29 -26.06 7.80
C ALA A 149 -11.46 -26.86 6.49
N ASP A 150 -12.64 -26.76 5.85
CA ASP A 150 -12.94 -27.47 4.60
C ASP A 150 -12.10 -26.96 3.43
N LEU A 151 -11.55 -25.74 3.51
CA LEU A 151 -10.67 -25.17 2.49
C LEU A 151 -9.44 -26.05 2.24
N SER A 152 -8.89 -26.65 3.31
CA SER A 152 -7.75 -27.56 3.26
C SER A 152 -8.02 -28.85 2.48
N THR A 153 -9.28 -29.19 2.22
CA THR A 153 -9.66 -30.34 1.38
C THR A 153 -9.68 -29.98 -0.10
N VAL A 154 -9.75 -28.69 -0.43
CA VAL A 154 -9.89 -28.19 -1.80
C VAL A 154 -8.51 -28.04 -2.44
N SER A 155 -8.18 -28.94 -3.37
CA SER A 155 -6.97 -28.78 -4.18
C SER A 155 -7.13 -27.66 -5.21
N PHE A 156 -6.11 -26.81 -5.35
CA PHE A 156 -6.12 -25.75 -6.37
C PHE A 156 -6.33 -26.31 -7.78
N GLU A 157 -5.82 -27.50 -8.08
CA GLU A 157 -5.98 -28.13 -9.40
C GLU A 157 -7.43 -28.45 -9.75
N ASN A 158 -8.26 -28.75 -8.74
CA ASN A 158 -9.69 -29.03 -8.91
C ASN A 158 -10.56 -27.78 -8.77
N THR A 159 -9.96 -26.63 -8.42
CA THR A 159 -10.67 -25.36 -8.29
C THR A 159 -10.91 -24.75 -9.67
N ASN A 160 -12.17 -24.63 -10.07
CA ASN A 160 -12.55 -23.96 -11.31
C ASN A 160 -12.49 -22.44 -11.15
N GLU A 161 -13.10 -21.90 -10.10
CA GLU A 161 -13.23 -20.46 -9.86
C GLU A 161 -12.99 -20.10 -8.40
N ILE A 162 -12.39 -18.93 -8.19
CA ILE A 162 -12.23 -18.30 -6.86
C ILE A 162 -12.74 -16.88 -6.99
N LEU A 163 -13.65 -16.48 -6.10
CA LEU A 163 -14.08 -15.09 -5.96
C LEU A 163 -13.91 -14.69 -4.51
N ILE A 164 -13.32 -13.52 -4.28
CA ILE A 164 -13.15 -12.96 -2.95
C ILE A 164 -13.82 -11.61 -2.91
N TYR A 165 -14.67 -11.48 -1.90
CA TYR A 165 -15.37 -10.25 -1.60
C TYR A 165 -14.87 -9.70 -0.28
N GLN A 166 -14.58 -8.41 -0.27
CA GLN A 166 -14.21 -7.67 0.92
C GLN A 166 -15.36 -6.73 1.30
N LYS A 167 -15.57 -6.56 2.60
CA LYS A 167 -16.57 -5.64 3.15
C LYS A 167 -16.04 -4.20 3.15
N TRP A 168 -16.87 -3.23 2.75
CA TRP A 168 -16.61 -1.83 3.07
C TRP A 168 -17.09 -1.55 4.50
N GLU A 169 -16.14 -1.34 5.41
CA GLU A 169 -16.44 -1.07 6.82
C GLU A 169 -17.16 0.27 7.03
N ASN A 170 -16.89 1.24 6.16
CA ASN A 170 -17.37 2.62 6.31
C ASN A 170 -18.75 2.91 5.66
N ILE A 171 -19.52 1.87 5.29
CA ILE A 171 -20.89 2.07 4.75
C ILE A 171 -21.95 1.73 5.81
N GLU A 172 -23.04 2.48 5.79
CA GLU A 172 -24.27 2.16 6.52
C GLU A 172 -24.75 0.72 6.26
N GLY A 173 -25.05 -0.02 7.33
CA GLY A 173 -25.48 -1.41 7.26
C GLY A 173 -24.33 -2.43 7.17
N ALA A 174 -23.06 -2.01 7.09
CA ALA A 174 -21.91 -2.90 7.19
C ALA A 174 -21.85 -3.66 8.53
N GLU A 175 -22.33 -3.04 9.62
CA GLU A 175 -22.42 -3.62 10.96
C GLU A 175 -23.28 -4.88 11.04
N ARG A 176 -24.20 -5.08 10.08
CA ARG A 176 -25.05 -6.29 10.02
C ARG A 176 -24.27 -7.56 9.67
N TYR A 177 -23.06 -7.40 9.15
CA TYR A 177 -22.21 -8.49 8.71
C TYR A 177 -20.97 -8.52 9.60
N PRO A 178 -20.81 -9.52 10.49
CA PRO A 178 -19.63 -9.62 11.36
C PRO A 178 -18.35 -9.94 10.57
N GLU A 179 -18.46 -10.63 9.44
CA GLU A 179 -17.32 -11.02 8.62
C GLU A 179 -16.72 -9.86 7.81
N LEU A 180 -15.42 -9.91 7.58
CA LEU A 180 -14.68 -8.95 6.75
C LEU A 180 -14.55 -9.43 5.31
N TYR A 181 -14.41 -10.74 5.12
CA TYR A 181 -14.28 -11.35 3.80
C TYR A 181 -15.30 -12.46 3.58
N ARG A 182 -15.72 -12.61 2.32
CA ARG A 182 -16.46 -13.77 1.83
C ARG A 182 -15.69 -14.43 0.70
N ILE A 183 -15.38 -15.70 0.85
CA ILE A 183 -14.63 -16.49 -0.13
C ILE A 183 -15.58 -17.46 -0.80
N PHE A 184 -15.58 -17.45 -2.12
CA PHE A 184 -16.38 -18.35 -2.95
C PHE A 184 -15.45 -19.21 -3.78
N VAL A 185 -15.58 -20.53 -3.63
CA VAL A 185 -14.81 -21.51 -4.39
C VAL A 185 -15.79 -22.37 -5.19
N SER A 186 -15.56 -22.48 -6.50
CA SER A 186 -16.21 -23.47 -7.35
C SER A 186 -15.20 -24.55 -7.70
N THR A 187 -15.57 -25.80 -7.48
CA THR A 187 -14.74 -26.97 -7.78
C THR A 187 -15.29 -27.71 -9.01
N THR A 188 -14.43 -28.46 -9.67
CA THR A 188 -14.74 -29.27 -10.86
C THR A 188 -14.02 -30.60 -10.78
N HIS A 189 -14.63 -31.64 -11.35
CA HIS A 189 -14.00 -32.96 -11.49
C HIS A 189 -13.02 -33.03 -12.67
N LYS A 190 -13.03 -32.03 -13.56
CA LYS A 190 -12.10 -31.93 -14.68
C LYS A 190 -11.05 -30.88 -14.37
N THR A 191 -9.77 -31.23 -14.50
CA THR A 191 -8.67 -30.26 -14.39
C THR A 191 -8.90 -29.12 -15.40
N PRO A 192 -9.04 -27.87 -14.94
CA PRO A 192 -9.21 -26.74 -15.83
C PRO A 192 -8.01 -26.61 -16.78
N THR A 193 -8.27 -26.17 -18.01
CA THR A 193 -7.19 -25.92 -18.97
C THR A 193 -6.23 -24.86 -18.41
N PRO A 194 -4.91 -25.12 -18.38
CA PRO A 194 -3.94 -24.17 -17.89
C PRO A 194 -3.92 -22.93 -18.79
N ASN A 195 -4.23 -21.77 -18.22
CA ASN A 195 -4.02 -20.47 -18.85
C ASN A 195 -2.98 -19.67 -18.05
N GLN A 196 -2.37 -18.65 -18.66
CA GLN A 196 -1.33 -17.86 -18.01
C GLN A 196 -1.82 -17.17 -16.73
N ILE A 197 -3.10 -16.76 -16.69
CA ILE A 197 -3.71 -16.11 -15.52
C ILE A 197 -3.73 -17.06 -14.33
N ARG A 198 -4.21 -18.30 -14.53
CA ARG A 198 -4.29 -19.35 -13.52
C ARG A 198 -2.91 -19.76 -13.05
N LEU A 199 -1.93 -19.86 -13.95
CA LEU A 199 -0.55 -20.13 -13.58
C LEU A 199 0.02 -19.03 -12.68
N ARG A 200 -0.21 -17.75 -13.03
CA ARG A 200 0.20 -16.62 -12.18
C ARG A 200 -0.52 -16.60 -10.84
N TRP A 201 -1.81 -16.90 -10.81
CA TRP A 201 -2.56 -17.06 -9.56
C TRP A 201 -1.99 -18.18 -8.70
N LYS A 202 -1.68 -19.33 -9.29
CA LYS A 202 -1.04 -20.44 -8.58
C LYS A 202 0.31 -20.01 -7.99
N GLN A 203 1.16 -19.38 -8.79
CA GLN A 203 2.46 -18.88 -8.35
C GLN A 203 2.33 -17.85 -7.22
N PHE A 204 1.38 -16.92 -7.34
CA PHE A 204 1.10 -15.95 -6.29
C PHE A 204 0.65 -16.64 -5.00
N LEU A 205 -0.34 -17.55 -5.06
CA LEU A 205 -0.87 -18.19 -3.85
C LEU A 205 0.19 -19.08 -3.16
N LEU A 206 1.09 -19.69 -3.92
CA LEU A 206 2.27 -20.38 -3.39
C LEU A 206 3.25 -19.39 -2.73
N ALA A 207 3.52 -18.25 -3.39
CA ALA A 207 4.38 -17.22 -2.82
C ALA A 207 3.80 -16.60 -1.54
N ASN A 208 2.48 -16.40 -1.49
CA ASN A 208 1.79 -15.85 -0.34
C ASN A 208 1.78 -16.81 0.87
N ALA A 209 2.09 -18.10 0.66
CA ALA A 209 2.29 -19.05 1.76
C ALA A 209 3.63 -18.86 2.49
N VAL A 210 4.62 -18.25 1.83
CA VAL A 210 6.02 -18.14 2.32
C VAL A 210 6.51 -16.69 2.45
N SER A 211 5.72 -15.73 1.98
CA SER A 211 6.08 -14.32 1.96
C SER A 211 4.98 -13.45 2.56
N GLU A 212 5.40 -12.48 3.36
CA GLU A 212 4.52 -11.40 3.80
C GLU A 212 4.22 -10.40 2.67
N HIS A 213 5.13 -10.28 1.71
CA HIS A 213 5.07 -9.32 0.60
C HIS A 213 5.24 -10.02 -0.75
N PRO A 214 4.30 -10.89 -1.18
CA PRO A 214 4.42 -11.64 -2.45
C PRO A 214 4.50 -10.74 -3.69
N LEU A 215 3.99 -9.50 -3.62
CA LEU A 215 4.11 -8.50 -4.69
C LEU A 215 5.42 -7.69 -4.64
N GLY A 216 6.30 -8.01 -3.69
CA GLY A 216 7.56 -7.34 -3.43
C GLY A 216 7.40 -6.16 -2.49
N GLU A 217 8.48 -5.86 -1.78
CA GLU A 217 8.62 -4.70 -0.90
C GLU A 217 10.02 -4.11 -1.10
N SER A 218 10.17 -2.79 -0.93
CA SER A 218 11.47 -2.14 -0.98
C SER A 218 11.65 -1.19 0.18
N ASN A 219 12.78 -1.30 0.87
CA ASN A 219 13.12 -0.46 2.00
C ASN A 219 14.46 0.23 1.75
N SER A 220 14.66 1.37 2.44
CA SER A 220 15.92 2.10 2.39
C SER A 220 16.32 2.59 3.76
N PHE A 221 17.59 2.42 4.07
CA PHE A 221 18.19 2.73 5.37
C PHE A 221 19.39 3.64 5.16
N SER A 222 19.43 4.76 5.87
CA SER A 222 20.67 5.52 6.08
C SER A 222 21.49 4.86 7.18
N MET A 223 22.76 5.25 7.34
CA MET A 223 23.63 4.75 8.43
C MET A 223 22.94 4.74 9.81
N ASN A 224 22.31 5.84 10.21
CA ASN A 224 21.63 5.95 11.52
C ASN A 224 20.44 5.00 11.63
N LYS A 225 19.60 4.94 10.58
CA LYS A 225 18.46 4.03 10.54
C LYS A 225 18.90 2.56 10.50
N LEU A 226 20.05 2.27 9.90
CA LEU A 226 20.62 0.94 9.87
C LEU A 226 21.12 0.54 11.26
N MET A 227 21.82 1.43 11.97
CA MET A 227 22.21 1.17 13.36
C MET A 227 20.97 0.89 14.24
N GLU A 228 19.93 1.70 14.12
CA GLU A 228 18.66 1.49 14.81
C GLU A 228 18.00 0.15 14.41
N ALA A 229 17.90 -0.14 13.12
CA ALA A 229 17.35 -1.38 12.60
C ALA A 229 18.10 -2.61 13.12
N THR A 230 19.43 -2.58 13.13
CA THR A 230 20.24 -3.67 13.68
C THR A 230 20.10 -3.81 15.19
N PHE A 231 19.89 -2.70 15.93
CA PHE A 231 19.66 -2.73 17.36
C PHE A 231 18.31 -3.38 17.72
N PHE A 232 17.25 -3.03 16.98
CA PHE A 232 15.91 -3.62 17.16
C PHE A 232 15.68 -4.93 16.40
N SER A 233 16.73 -5.52 15.80
CA SER A 233 16.63 -6.75 15.01
C SER A 233 15.57 -6.69 13.90
N ASN A 234 15.46 -5.54 13.23
CA ASN A 234 14.54 -5.35 12.12
C ASN A 234 15.01 -6.17 10.91
N LYS A 235 14.23 -7.19 10.57
CA LYS A 235 14.50 -8.13 9.48
C LYS A 235 14.44 -7.50 8.09
N ASN A 236 13.74 -6.37 7.91
CA ASN A 236 13.62 -5.69 6.63
C ASN A 236 14.95 -5.10 6.14
N ALA A 237 15.95 -4.97 7.01
CA ALA A 237 17.31 -4.57 6.63
C ALA A 237 18.15 -5.73 6.06
N PHE A 238 17.69 -6.98 6.17
CA PHE A 238 18.39 -8.23 5.80
C PHE A 238 19.73 -8.49 6.51
N VAL A 239 20.26 -7.51 7.23
CA VAL A 239 21.55 -7.58 7.93
C VAL A 239 21.40 -7.28 9.42
N THR A 240 22.36 -7.81 10.16
CA THR A 240 22.63 -7.58 11.57
C THR A 240 23.98 -6.89 11.73
N ARG A 241 24.20 -6.32 12.91
CA ARG A 241 25.51 -5.80 13.32
C ARG A 241 26.24 -6.86 14.14
N THR A 242 27.48 -7.13 13.77
CA THR A 242 28.41 -7.96 14.56
C THR A 242 28.94 -7.17 15.76
N LYS A 243 29.62 -7.86 16.70
CA LYS A 243 30.26 -7.19 17.85
C LYS A 243 31.32 -6.17 17.45
N ASP A 244 31.94 -6.36 16.29
CA ASP A 244 33.02 -5.52 15.76
C ASP A 244 32.50 -4.47 14.75
N ASP A 245 31.19 -4.18 14.77
CA ASP A 245 30.54 -3.14 13.95
C ASP A 245 30.51 -3.39 12.44
N TYR A 246 30.79 -4.62 12.01
CA TYR A 246 30.59 -5.07 10.63
C TYR A 246 29.16 -5.59 10.41
N LEU A 247 28.71 -5.54 9.16
CA LEU A 247 27.43 -6.12 8.77
C LEU A 247 27.53 -7.64 8.69
N LYS A 248 26.46 -8.35 9.06
CA LYS A 248 26.31 -9.78 8.81
C LYS A 248 24.91 -10.04 8.30
N LEU A 249 24.77 -10.78 7.19
CA LEU A 249 23.46 -11.15 6.67
C LEU A 249 22.74 -12.11 7.65
N TYR A 250 21.41 -11.99 7.79
CA TYR A 250 20.66 -13.03 8.50
C TYR A 250 20.72 -14.35 7.72
N ASP A 251 20.84 -15.46 8.45
CA ASP A 251 20.98 -16.80 7.86
C ASP A 251 19.78 -17.16 6.96
N GLU A 252 18.58 -16.66 7.27
CA GLU A 252 17.35 -16.90 6.50
C GLU A 252 17.35 -16.30 5.08
N TYR A 253 18.21 -15.30 4.82
CA TYR A 253 18.32 -14.67 3.50
C TYR A 253 19.51 -15.19 2.69
N ALA A 254 20.48 -15.86 3.33
CA ALA A 254 21.77 -16.19 2.73
C ALA A 254 21.69 -17.07 1.48
N THR A 255 20.67 -17.91 1.38
CA THR A 255 20.52 -18.87 0.27
C THR A 255 19.80 -18.30 -0.95
N ASP A 256 19.15 -17.14 -0.83
CA ASP A 256 18.24 -16.64 -1.87
C ASP A 256 18.30 -15.11 -2.02
N ILE A 257 19.51 -14.56 -2.04
CA ILE A 257 19.76 -13.12 -2.13
C ILE A 257 20.83 -12.76 -3.16
N ASP A 258 20.59 -11.68 -3.90
CA ASP A 258 21.63 -10.98 -4.66
C ASP A 258 22.20 -9.84 -3.82
N VAL A 259 23.52 -9.83 -3.61
CA VAL A 259 24.22 -8.76 -2.89
C VAL A 259 25.01 -7.91 -3.86
N LEU A 260 24.81 -6.60 -3.80
CA LEU A 260 25.53 -5.60 -4.58
C LEU A 260 26.20 -4.59 -3.65
N ILE A 261 27.50 -4.36 -3.85
CA ILE A 261 28.25 -3.31 -3.15
C ILE A 261 28.69 -2.29 -4.20
N ASN A 262 28.22 -1.04 -4.08
CA ASN A 262 28.45 0.04 -5.05
C ASN A 262 28.09 -0.34 -6.49
N GLY A 263 27.02 -1.12 -6.67
CA GLY A 263 26.58 -1.59 -7.99
C GLY A 263 27.34 -2.80 -8.54
N LEU A 264 28.34 -3.31 -7.83
CA LEU A 264 29.03 -4.54 -8.20
C LEU A 264 28.40 -5.73 -7.48
N ALA A 265 27.99 -6.74 -8.23
CA ALA A 265 27.52 -8.00 -7.66
C ALA A 265 28.67 -8.71 -6.93
N VAL A 266 28.41 -9.15 -5.71
CA VAL A 266 29.39 -9.83 -4.85
C VAL A 266 28.76 -11.06 -4.22
N GLU A 267 29.61 -11.99 -3.77
CA GLU A 267 29.16 -13.11 -2.95
C GLU A 267 28.58 -12.59 -1.62
N PRO A 268 27.49 -13.19 -1.09
CA PRO A 268 26.87 -12.73 0.15
C PRO A 268 27.83 -12.58 1.33
N LYS A 269 28.83 -13.47 1.43
CA LYS A 269 29.85 -13.44 2.49
C LYS A 269 30.71 -12.16 2.47
N ARG A 270 30.85 -11.48 1.32
CA ARG A 270 31.63 -10.23 1.22
C ARG A 270 31.01 -9.08 2.00
N ILE A 271 29.73 -9.16 2.35
CA ILE A 271 29.07 -8.14 3.19
C ILE A 271 29.72 -8.01 4.57
N GLU A 272 30.32 -9.11 5.08
CA GLU A 272 30.98 -9.15 6.38
C GLU A 272 32.25 -8.29 6.45
N GLY A 273 32.77 -7.86 5.30
CA GLY A 273 33.87 -6.89 5.24
C GLY A 273 33.41 -5.42 5.29
N VAL A 274 32.11 -5.14 5.27
CA VAL A 274 31.59 -3.76 5.27
C VAL A 274 31.32 -3.31 6.69
N HIS A 275 32.05 -2.29 7.14
CA HIS A 275 31.82 -1.68 8.43
C HIS A 275 30.56 -0.79 8.40
N ILE A 276 29.75 -0.78 9.45
CA ILE A 276 28.46 -0.08 9.45
C ILE A 276 28.59 1.43 9.18
N ARG A 277 29.68 2.04 9.65
CA ARG A 277 29.99 3.46 9.41
C ARG A 277 30.45 3.76 7.98
N GLU A 278 30.80 2.74 7.19
CA GLU A 278 31.09 2.92 5.77
C GLU A 278 29.82 2.96 4.94
N VAL A 279 28.67 2.53 5.49
CA VAL A 279 27.40 2.53 4.78
C VAL A 279 26.85 3.96 4.68
N ASP A 280 26.74 4.47 3.46
CA ASP A 280 26.00 5.70 3.17
C ASP A 280 24.51 5.39 3.10
N LYS A 281 24.14 4.42 2.25
CA LYS A 281 22.79 3.92 2.09
C LYS A 281 22.77 2.42 1.89
N LEU A 282 21.76 1.79 2.47
CA LEU A 282 21.44 0.38 2.27
C LEU A 282 20.02 0.30 1.73
N TYR A 283 19.86 -0.40 0.62
CA TYR A 283 18.57 -0.64 -0.02
C TYR A 283 18.31 -2.14 0.02
N THR A 284 17.12 -2.51 0.50
CA THR A 284 16.64 -3.88 0.45
C THR A 284 15.43 -3.95 -0.44
N ARG A 285 15.32 -5.05 -1.18
CA ARG A 285 14.15 -5.34 -2.00
C ARG A 285 13.84 -6.81 -1.92
N GLU A 286 12.60 -7.12 -1.56
CA GLU A 286 11.99 -8.39 -1.89
C GLU A 286 11.43 -8.27 -3.32
N ARG A 287 11.84 -9.16 -4.21
CA ARG A 287 11.32 -9.19 -5.58
C ARG A 287 9.85 -9.64 -5.57
N PRO A 288 9.06 -9.23 -6.56
CA PRO A 288 7.71 -9.77 -6.74
C PRO A 288 7.76 -11.25 -7.14
N PHE A 289 6.72 -12.00 -6.78
CA PHE A 289 6.66 -13.46 -6.96
C PHE A 289 6.97 -13.93 -8.38
N TYR A 290 6.58 -13.18 -9.40
CA TYR A 290 6.79 -13.57 -10.80
C TYR A 290 8.27 -13.53 -11.23
N GLU A 291 9.17 -12.99 -10.40
CA GLU A 291 10.61 -13.01 -10.63
C GLU A 291 11.32 -14.21 -9.94
N TRP A 292 10.82 -14.68 -8.79
CA TRP A 292 11.54 -15.66 -7.95
C TRP A 292 10.79 -16.98 -7.69
N THR A 293 9.52 -17.08 -8.09
CA THR A 293 8.80 -18.36 -8.09
C THR A 293 9.27 -19.25 -9.25
N ASP A 294 9.03 -20.56 -9.14
CA ASP A 294 9.56 -21.59 -10.04
C ASP A 294 9.47 -21.23 -11.54
N GLY A 295 10.60 -21.41 -12.24
CA GLY A 295 10.75 -21.15 -13.67
C GLY A 295 12.21 -21.25 -14.10
N SER A 296 12.45 -21.38 -15.42
CA SER A 296 13.81 -21.48 -15.97
C SER A 296 14.66 -20.22 -15.74
N ASN A 297 14.01 -19.08 -15.51
CA ASN A 297 14.63 -17.77 -15.31
C ASN A 297 14.42 -17.25 -13.88
N ARG A 298 14.29 -18.15 -12.89
CA ARG A 298 14.12 -17.79 -11.49
C ARG A 298 15.30 -16.91 -11.03
N ALA A 299 15.00 -15.70 -10.58
CA ALA A 299 15.93 -14.84 -9.86
C ALA A 299 15.91 -15.17 -8.36
N HIS A 300 16.96 -14.76 -7.62
CA HIS A 300 16.94 -14.83 -6.16
C HIS A 300 15.78 -14.00 -5.59
N ARG A 301 15.13 -14.41 -4.49
CA ARG A 301 13.99 -13.66 -3.94
C ARG A 301 14.38 -12.26 -3.44
N PHE A 302 15.53 -12.14 -2.80
CA PHE A 302 15.94 -10.91 -2.13
C PHE A 302 17.06 -10.20 -2.90
N VAL A 303 17.13 -8.88 -2.75
CA VAL A 303 18.22 -8.04 -3.25
C VAL A 303 18.66 -7.11 -2.14
N LEU A 304 19.96 -7.13 -1.84
CA LEU A 304 20.62 -6.22 -0.92
C LEU A 304 21.60 -5.36 -1.72
N TYR A 305 21.39 -4.06 -1.73
CA TYR A 305 22.30 -3.10 -2.34
C TYR A 305 22.89 -2.18 -1.27
N VAL A 306 24.21 -2.18 -1.15
CA VAL A 306 24.95 -1.34 -0.21
C VAL A 306 25.78 -0.32 -0.96
N GLN A 307 25.53 0.95 -0.67
CA GLN A 307 26.35 2.06 -1.12
C GLN A 307 27.28 2.46 0.02
N THR A 308 28.58 2.37 -0.21
CA THR A 308 29.60 2.72 0.77
C THR A 308 30.19 4.10 0.50
N ALA A 309 30.44 4.87 1.56
CA ALA A 309 31.24 6.08 1.54
C ALA A 309 32.43 5.92 2.52
N PRO A 310 33.59 5.41 2.05
CA PRO A 310 34.72 5.03 2.93
C PRO A 310 35.31 6.19 3.75
N LYS A 311 35.02 7.45 3.37
CA LYS A 311 35.43 8.63 4.16
C LYS A 311 34.68 8.77 5.49
N LEU A 312 33.54 8.07 5.67
CA LEU A 312 32.75 8.11 6.90
C LEU A 312 33.34 7.26 8.03
N ALA A 313 34.03 6.16 7.72
CA ALA A 313 34.70 5.33 8.74
C ALA A 313 35.80 6.09 9.50
N LYS A 314 36.46 7.05 8.85
CA LYS A 314 37.49 7.91 9.44
C LYS A 314 36.94 9.08 10.25
N ARG A 315 35.62 9.29 10.27
CA ARG A 315 35.01 10.27 11.16
C ARG A 315 34.98 9.65 12.55
N ASP A 316 36.15 9.63 13.20
CA ASP A 316 36.26 9.43 14.63
C ASP A 316 35.32 10.43 15.29
N SER A 317 34.17 9.91 15.71
CA SER A 317 33.23 10.61 16.57
C SER A 317 33.79 10.61 17.98
N SER A 318 34.97 11.20 18.17
CA SER A 318 35.31 11.88 19.42
C SER A 318 34.68 13.27 19.37
N TYR A 319 33.36 13.35 19.18
CA TYR A 319 32.62 14.48 19.71
C TYR A 319 32.42 14.17 21.18
N TYR A 320 33.42 14.53 21.99
CA TYR A 320 33.17 14.78 23.40
C TYR A 320 32.14 15.90 23.45
N VAL A 321 30.88 15.56 23.69
CA VAL A 321 29.93 16.53 24.24
C VAL A 321 30.36 16.70 25.69
N PHE A 322 31.33 17.57 25.93
CA PHE A 322 31.55 18.13 27.25
C PHE A 322 30.33 18.98 27.59
N SER A 323 29.29 18.35 28.11
CA SER A 323 28.35 19.04 28.97
C SER A 323 29.12 19.40 30.24
N PRO A 324 29.20 20.66 30.67
CA PRO A 324 29.79 21.01 31.96
C PRO A 324 28.99 20.45 33.16
N PHE A 325 27.93 19.68 32.92
CA PHE A 325 27.02 19.16 33.94
C PHE A 325 26.93 17.63 34.02
N TYR A 326 27.65 16.87 33.18
CA TYR A 326 27.63 15.41 33.23
C TYR A 326 29.03 14.81 33.04
N SER A 327 29.64 14.42 34.15
CA SER A 327 30.78 13.51 34.20
C SER A 327 30.28 12.13 34.63
N GLY A 328 30.02 11.26 33.66
CA GLY A 328 29.71 9.86 33.88
C GLY A 328 30.18 9.08 32.66
N ASP A 329 31.05 8.09 32.88
CA ASP A 329 31.58 7.23 31.84
C ASP A 329 30.46 6.44 31.14
N PHE A 330 30.47 6.44 29.81
CA PHE A 330 29.73 5.51 28.95
C PHE A 330 30.71 4.73 28.08
#